data_AF-A0A178B0S7-F1
#
_entry.id   AF-A0A178B0S7-F1
#
_cell.length_a   1.000
_cell.length_b   1.000
_cell.length_c   1.000
_cell.angle_alpha   90.00
_cell.angle_beta   90.00
_cell.angle_gamma   90.00
#
_symmetry.space_group_name_H-M   'P 1'
#
loop_
_entity.id
_entity.type
_entity.pdbx_description
1 polymer ?
#
loop_
_entity_poly.entity_id
_entity_poly.type
_entity_poly.pdbx_seq_one_letter_code
_entity_poly.pdbx_strand_id
1 'polypeptide(L)'
;MVLPAHIAASLAGTWLFLNQTSLPTIPLGSRPFGQIIYDARGYMSASMTSTDPEDIPTRSPSNATTDDFALIAQRILAYAGELHVEWENSTATEGRLIHGPLSMATRWDWLGQNQSRNYLLTRNASETGGRDVLHLWVRGEKAIGRLWWVRADST
;
A
#
# COMPACT_ATOMS: atom_id res chain seq x y z
N MET A 1 -4.52 -5.19 -18.37
CA MET A 1 -3.91 -4.12 -19.20
C MET A 1 -2.49 -3.89 -18.67
N VAL A 2 -1.50 -3.61 -19.54
CA VAL A 2 -0.09 -3.49 -19.13
C VAL A 2 0.22 -2.01 -18.85
N LEU A 3 0.96 -1.73 -17.78
CA LEU A 3 1.44 -0.38 -17.47
C LEU A 3 2.29 0.18 -18.63
N PRO A 4 2.19 1.49 -18.94
CA PRO A 4 3.12 2.14 -19.86
C PRO A 4 4.56 1.89 -19.43
N ALA A 5 5.43 1.52 -20.37
CA ALA A 5 6.78 1.03 -20.07
C ALA A 5 7.61 1.98 -19.18
N HIS A 6 7.48 3.29 -19.38
CA HIS A 6 8.21 4.30 -18.60
C HIS A 6 7.70 4.42 -17.14
N ILE A 7 6.39 4.18 -16.91
CA ILE A 7 5.79 4.12 -15.57
C ILE A 7 6.15 2.80 -14.91
N ALA A 8 6.04 1.68 -15.63
CA ALA A 8 6.44 0.37 -15.16
C ALA A 8 7.91 0.38 -14.70
N ALA A 9 8.83 0.92 -15.51
CA ALA A 9 10.24 1.04 -15.15
C ALA A 9 10.49 1.91 -13.89
N SER A 10 9.64 2.90 -13.63
CA SER A 10 9.81 3.81 -12.49
C SER A 10 9.16 3.27 -11.21
N LEU A 11 8.02 2.60 -11.31
CA LEU A 11 7.24 2.18 -10.15
C LEU A 11 7.45 0.71 -9.78
N ALA A 12 7.86 -0.16 -10.72
CA ALA A 12 8.05 -1.56 -10.42
C ALA A 12 9.06 -1.78 -9.29
N GLY A 13 8.79 -2.79 -8.48
CA GLY A 13 9.60 -3.17 -7.32
C GLY A 13 8.80 -3.17 -6.02
N THR A 14 9.53 -3.37 -4.93
CA THR A 14 9.01 -3.40 -3.57
C THR A 14 9.21 -2.05 -2.90
N TRP A 15 8.18 -1.58 -2.22
CA TRP A 15 8.18 -0.33 -1.47
C TRP A 15 7.76 -0.61 -0.03
N LEU A 16 8.53 -0.10 0.92
CA LEU A 16 8.32 -0.27 2.35
C LEU A 16 7.62 0.95 2.92
N PHE A 17 6.65 0.74 3.80
CA PHE A 17 5.89 1.83 4.39
C PHE A 17 6.79 2.72 5.26
N LEU A 18 6.72 4.03 5.06
CA LEU A 18 7.43 5.03 5.86
C LEU A 18 6.51 5.71 6.86
N ASN A 19 5.39 6.25 6.37
CA ASN A 19 4.53 7.11 7.18
C ASN A 19 3.14 7.27 6.54
N GLN A 20 2.19 7.76 7.32
CA GLN A 20 0.86 8.17 6.84
C GLN A 20 0.35 9.40 7.57
N THR A 21 -0.61 10.09 6.96
CA THR A 21 -1.56 10.93 7.72
C THR A 21 -2.66 10.05 8.30
N SER A 22 -3.46 10.57 9.24
CA SER A 22 -4.59 9.83 9.78
C SER A 22 -5.53 9.36 8.66
N LEU A 23 -5.59 8.04 8.46
CA LEU A 23 -6.56 7.40 7.56
C LEU A 23 -7.83 7.12 8.36
N PRO A 24 -8.99 7.73 8.02
CA PRO A 24 -10.19 7.61 8.85
C PRO A 24 -10.79 6.19 8.90
N THR A 25 -10.38 5.29 8.00
CA THR A 25 -11.18 4.10 7.65
C THR A 25 -10.48 2.76 7.85
N ILE A 26 -9.19 2.73 8.24
CA ILE A 26 -8.42 1.48 8.39
C ILE A 26 -7.66 1.53 9.72
N PRO A 27 -7.96 0.64 10.68
CA PRO A 27 -7.45 0.73 12.04
C PRO A 27 -6.04 0.09 12.17
N LEU A 28 -5.06 0.69 11.47
CA LEU A 28 -3.67 0.22 11.37
C LEU A 28 -2.80 0.59 12.58
N GLY A 29 -3.40 1.05 13.67
CA GLY A 29 -2.67 1.52 14.86
C GLY A 29 -1.88 2.81 14.63
N SER A 30 -1.07 3.15 15.63
CA SER A 30 -0.25 4.35 15.70
C SER A 30 1.04 4.24 14.87
N ARG A 31 1.57 3.01 14.71
CA ARG A 31 2.84 2.74 14.04
C ARG A 31 2.73 1.54 13.10
N PRO A 32 1.92 1.59 12.04
CA PRO A 32 1.88 0.46 11.13
C PRO A 32 3.21 0.26 10.41
N PHE A 33 3.41 -0.99 10.00
CA PHE A 33 4.40 -1.33 9.00
C PHE A 33 3.72 -2.06 7.85
N GLY A 34 4.39 -2.09 6.71
CA GLY A 34 3.86 -2.77 5.54
C GLY A 34 4.71 -2.57 4.31
N GLN A 35 4.22 -3.14 3.22
CA GLN A 35 4.83 -3.04 1.91
C GLN A 35 3.77 -2.95 0.83
N ILE A 36 4.16 -2.37 -0.30
CA ILE A 36 3.43 -2.44 -1.56
C ILE A 36 4.41 -2.92 -2.65
N ILE A 37 3.96 -3.86 -3.45
CA ILE A 37 4.73 -4.44 -4.55
C ILE A 37 4.01 -4.10 -5.84
N TYR A 38 4.76 -3.53 -6.78
CA TYR A 38 4.30 -3.27 -8.14
C TYR A 38 5.06 -4.15 -9.11
N ASP A 39 4.32 -4.97 -9.86
CA ASP A 39 4.83 -5.79 -10.95
C ASP A 39 4.71 -5.01 -12.27
N ALA A 40 5.78 -5.00 -13.06
CA ALA A 40 5.85 -4.29 -14.33
C ALA A 40 4.80 -4.75 -15.36
N ARG A 41 4.22 -5.95 -15.19
CA ARG A 41 3.17 -6.52 -16.04
C ARG A 41 1.76 -6.03 -15.70
N GLY A 42 1.62 -5.12 -14.73
CA GLY A 42 0.33 -4.53 -14.37
C GLY A 42 -0.41 -5.29 -13.27
N TYR A 43 0.33 -5.79 -12.27
CA TYR A 43 -0.25 -6.35 -11.04
C TYR A 43 0.34 -5.66 -9.82
N MET A 44 -0.42 -5.68 -8.73
CA MET A 44 0.05 -5.16 -7.45
C MET A 44 -0.45 -5.97 -6.27
N SER A 45 0.29 -5.89 -5.17
CA SER A 45 -0.19 -6.30 -3.85
C SER A 45 0.27 -5.30 -2.78
N ALA A 46 -0.56 -5.08 -1.79
CA ALA A 46 -0.23 -4.27 -0.62
C ALA A 46 -0.62 -5.03 0.64
N SER A 47 0.23 -4.95 1.65
CA SER A 47 0.00 -5.54 2.97
C SER A 47 0.52 -4.60 4.04
N MET A 48 -0.31 -4.26 5.00
CA MET A 48 0.02 -3.43 6.16
C MET A 48 -0.60 -4.04 7.41
N THR A 49 0.04 -3.86 8.54
CA THR A 49 -0.50 -4.28 9.83
C THR A 49 -0.08 -3.35 10.96
N SER A 50 -0.87 -3.31 12.02
CA SER A 50 -0.51 -2.64 13.27
C SER A 50 0.71 -3.31 13.93
N THR A 51 1.56 -2.51 14.59
CA THR A 51 2.57 -3.00 15.53
C THR A 51 2.27 -2.59 16.97
N ASP A 52 1.09 -2.03 17.22
CA ASP A 52 0.74 -1.62 18.57
C ASP A 52 0.61 -2.87 19.47
N PRO A 53 1.20 -2.89 20.68
CA PRO A 53 1.23 -4.10 21.50
C PRO A 53 -0.16 -4.68 21.80
N GLU A 54 -1.18 -3.84 21.94
CA GLU A 54 -2.57 -4.24 22.18
C GLU A 54 -3.25 -4.90 20.97
N ASP A 55 -2.71 -4.71 19.77
CA ASP A 55 -3.18 -5.29 18.51
C ASP A 55 -2.51 -6.63 18.19
N ILE A 56 -1.56 -7.08 19.03
CA ILE A 56 -0.79 -8.30 18.84
C ILE A 56 -1.15 -9.31 19.95
N PRO A 57 -1.58 -10.53 19.60
CA PRO A 57 -1.79 -11.59 20.58
C PRO A 57 -0.53 -11.89 21.40
N THR A 58 -0.70 -12.05 22.71
CA THR A 58 0.40 -12.39 23.63
C THR A 58 0.65 -13.90 23.73
N ARG A 59 -0.28 -14.73 23.25
CA ARG A 59 -0.14 -16.19 23.25
C ARG A 59 0.87 -16.65 22.20
N SER A 60 1.53 -17.78 22.47
CA SER A 60 2.34 -18.47 21.47
C SER A 60 1.48 -18.83 20.24
N PRO A 61 2.00 -18.68 19.01
CA PRO A 61 1.30 -19.12 17.79
C PRO A 61 0.84 -20.58 17.82
N SER A 62 1.56 -21.46 18.51
CA SER A 62 1.20 -22.88 18.64
C SER A 62 -0.09 -23.12 19.45
N ASN A 63 -0.49 -22.15 20.27
CA ASN A 63 -1.63 -22.22 21.19
C ASN A 63 -2.63 -21.09 20.93
N ALA A 64 -2.58 -20.49 19.73
CA ALA A 64 -3.45 -19.38 19.36
C ALA A 64 -4.91 -19.82 19.33
N THR A 65 -5.80 -18.96 19.81
CA THR A 65 -7.25 -19.16 19.75
C THR A 65 -7.85 -18.45 18.53
N THR A 66 -9.13 -18.73 18.24
CA THR A 66 -9.89 -17.97 17.24
C THR A 66 -9.87 -16.46 17.51
N ASP A 67 -9.92 -16.05 18.79
CA ASP A 67 -9.88 -14.64 19.17
C ASP A 67 -8.52 -14.01 18.85
N ASP A 68 -7.41 -14.75 18.99
CA ASP A 68 -6.07 -14.28 18.62
C ASP A 68 -5.99 -14.01 17.11
N PHE A 69 -6.52 -14.93 16.31
CA PHE A 69 -6.59 -14.74 14.85
C PHE A 69 -7.53 -13.60 14.46
N ALA A 70 -8.67 -13.46 15.14
CA ALA A 70 -9.61 -12.38 14.88
C ALA A 70 -8.99 -11.01 15.21
N LEU A 71 -8.23 -10.90 16.31
CA LEU A 71 -7.51 -9.68 16.68
C LEU A 71 -6.54 -9.27 15.57
N ILE A 72 -5.68 -10.19 15.11
CA ILE A 72 -4.74 -9.92 14.01
C ILE A 72 -5.49 -9.53 12.73
N ALA A 73 -6.52 -10.29 12.35
CA ALA A 73 -7.27 -10.06 11.11
C ALA A 73 -7.94 -8.67 11.07
N GLN A 74 -8.39 -8.15 12.20
CA GLN A 74 -8.97 -6.80 12.30
C GLN A 74 -7.93 -5.68 12.10
N ARG A 75 -6.64 -6.00 12.23
CA ARG A 75 -5.52 -5.04 12.20
C ARG A 75 -4.63 -5.18 10.97
N ILE A 76 -4.98 -6.08 10.05
CA ILE A 76 -4.33 -6.26 8.76
C ILE A 76 -5.16 -5.64 7.64
N LEU A 77 -4.51 -4.80 6.84
CA LEU A 77 -4.95 -4.46 5.50
C LEU A 77 -4.09 -5.22 4.49
N ALA A 78 -4.67 -6.18 3.78
CA ALA A 78 -4.01 -6.79 2.64
C ALA A 78 -4.94 -6.83 1.43
N TYR A 79 -4.42 -6.50 0.27
CA TYR A 79 -5.17 -6.59 -0.99
C TYR A 79 -4.23 -6.77 -2.18
N ALA A 80 -4.76 -7.34 -3.24
CA ALA A 80 -4.04 -7.54 -4.49
C ALA A 80 -5.00 -7.49 -5.68
N GLY A 81 -4.48 -7.14 -6.84
CA GLY A 81 -5.24 -7.07 -8.07
C GLY A 81 -4.41 -6.54 -9.23
N GLU A 82 -5.10 -6.13 -10.27
CA GLU A 82 -4.46 -5.46 -11.40
C GLU A 82 -4.00 -4.04 -11.03
N LEU A 83 -3.06 -3.51 -11.81
CA LEU A 83 -2.51 -2.17 -11.68
C LEU A 83 -2.54 -1.46 -13.02
N HIS A 84 -3.29 -0.36 -13.07
CA HIS A 84 -3.49 0.44 -14.28
C HIS A 84 -3.19 1.92 -14.04
N VAL A 85 -2.95 2.64 -15.13
CA VAL A 85 -2.94 4.10 -15.12
C VAL A 85 -4.37 4.58 -15.36
N GLU A 86 -4.87 5.48 -14.52
CA GLU A 86 -6.20 6.07 -14.65
C GLU A 86 -6.20 7.30 -15.56
N TRP A 87 -5.08 8.03 -15.59
CA TRP A 87 -4.98 9.33 -16.25
C TRP A 87 -3.93 9.31 -17.35
N GLU A 88 -4.33 9.62 -18.58
CA GLU A 88 -3.47 9.56 -19.77
C GLU A 88 -2.21 10.44 -19.67
N ASN A 89 -2.25 11.53 -18.91
CA ASN A 89 -1.09 12.41 -18.70
C ASN A 89 -0.21 11.99 -17.52
N SER A 90 -0.44 10.81 -16.94
CA SER A 90 0.46 10.28 -15.92
C SER A 90 1.85 10.08 -16.51
N THR A 91 2.87 10.49 -15.76
CA THR A 91 4.27 10.45 -16.16
C THR A 91 5.03 9.42 -15.32
N ALA A 92 6.32 9.26 -15.59
CA ALA A 92 7.20 8.42 -14.79
C ALA A 92 7.22 8.77 -13.29
N THR A 93 6.90 10.02 -12.92
CA THR A 93 7.04 10.52 -11.55
C THR A 93 5.78 11.05 -10.91
N GLU A 94 4.71 11.32 -11.66
CA GLU A 94 3.46 11.80 -11.09
C GLU A 94 2.27 11.36 -11.94
N GLY A 95 1.12 11.15 -11.29
CA GLY A 95 -0.09 10.79 -12.01
C GLY A 95 -1.12 10.12 -11.13
N ARG A 96 -1.96 9.28 -11.74
CA ARG A 96 -3.03 8.56 -11.05
C ARG A 96 -3.08 7.10 -11.48
N LEU A 97 -3.09 6.20 -10.50
CA LEU A 97 -3.14 4.75 -10.65
C LEU A 97 -4.49 4.21 -10.16
N ILE A 98 -4.86 3.06 -10.69
CA ILE A 98 -5.92 2.21 -10.18
C ILE A 98 -5.27 0.95 -9.62
N HIS A 99 -5.50 0.66 -8.33
CA HIS A 99 -5.31 -0.68 -7.79
C HIS A 99 -6.64 -1.41 -7.91
N GLY A 100 -6.74 -2.31 -8.89
CA GLY A 100 -7.92 -3.12 -9.12
C GLY A 100 -8.21 -3.40 -10.60
N PRO A 101 -9.21 -4.25 -10.89
CA PRO A 101 -10.15 -4.83 -9.93
C PRO A 101 -9.45 -5.74 -8.92
N LEU A 102 -9.76 -5.58 -7.64
CA LEU A 102 -9.09 -6.33 -6.58
C LEU A 102 -9.59 -7.77 -6.57
N SER A 103 -8.70 -8.73 -6.79
CA SER A 103 -8.97 -10.16 -6.73
C SER A 103 -8.84 -10.73 -5.31
N MET A 104 -8.13 -10.01 -4.43
CA MET A 104 -7.95 -10.36 -3.02
C MET A 104 -8.05 -9.10 -2.17
N ALA A 105 -8.74 -9.17 -1.04
CA ALA A 105 -8.79 -8.11 -0.05
C ALA A 105 -9.20 -8.66 1.33
N THR A 106 -8.56 -8.20 2.41
CA THR A 106 -9.04 -8.44 3.78
C THR A 106 -10.31 -7.64 4.09
N ARG A 107 -10.53 -6.55 3.35
CA ARG A 107 -11.76 -5.78 3.30
C ARG A 107 -12.70 -6.38 2.25
N TRP A 108 -13.71 -7.12 2.69
CA TRP A 108 -14.65 -7.80 1.80
C TRP A 108 -15.37 -6.84 0.85
N ASP A 109 -15.64 -5.61 1.29
CA ASP A 109 -16.28 -4.53 0.53
C ASP A 109 -15.41 -4.00 -0.63
N TRP A 110 -14.14 -4.40 -0.69
CA TRP A 110 -13.20 -3.99 -1.74
C TRP A 110 -13.04 -5.02 -2.85
N LEU A 111 -13.54 -6.25 -2.67
CA LEU A 111 -13.42 -7.30 -3.69
C LEU A 111 -14.13 -6.88 -4.98
N GLY A 112 -13.42 -7.05 -6.11
CA GLY A 112 -13.87 -6.63 -7.44
C GLY A 112 -13.89 -5.11 -7.65
N GLN A 113 -13.55 -4.30 -6.65
CA GLN A 113 -13.56 -2.84 -6.74
C GLN A 113 -12.22 -2.28 -7.22
N ASN A 114 -12.28 -1.05 -7.72
CA ASN A 114 -11.12 -0.26 -8.11
C ASN A 114 -10.78 0.76 -7.02
N GLN A 115 -9.48 0.90 -6.72
CA GLN A 115 -8.97 1.83 -5.73
C GLN A 115 -8.05 2.86 -6.41
N SER A 116 -8.59 4.05 -6.69
CA SER A 116 -7.83 5.14 -7.30
C SER A 116 -6.84 5.78 -6.33
N ARG A 117 -5.60 6.00 -6.75
CA ARG A 117 -4.55 6.65 -5.97
C ARG A 117 -3.81 7.63 -6.86
N ASN A 118 -3.66 8.88 -6.41
CA ASN A 118 -2.68 9.76 -7.01
C ASN A 118 -1.29 9.37 -6.49
N TYR A 119 -0.26 9.54 -7.31
CA TYR A 119 1.11 9.28 -6.91
C TYR A 119 2.04 10.42 -7.28
N LEU A 120 3.09 10.54 -6.47
CA LEU A 120 4.28 11.34 -6.71
C LEU A 120 5.49 10.50 -6.31
N LEU A 121 6.46 10.35 -7.21
CA LEU A 121 7.71 9.66 -7.01
C LEU A 121 8.84 10.69 -6.93
N THR A 122 9.45 10.80 -5.76
CA THR A 122 10.68 11.55 -5.55
C THR A 122 11.86 10.60 -5.69
N ARG A 123 12.71 10.84 -6.68
CA ARG A 123 13.92 10.02 -6.88
C ARG A 123 15.08 10.53 -6.03
N ASN A 124 15.93 9.62 -5.55
CA ASN A 124 17.11 9.96 -4.76
C ASN A 124 16.82 10.93 -3.59
N ALA A 125 15.76 10.65 -2.84
CA ALA A 125 15.28 11.52 -1.77
C ALA A 125 16.30 11.57 -0.61
N SER A 126 16.76 12.78 -0.27
CA SER A 126 17.84 12.97 0.71
C SER A 126 17.44 12.50 2.12
N GLU A 127 16.16 12.63 2.47
CA GLU A 127 15.58 12.17 3.73
C GLU A 127 15.62 10.64 3.91
N THR A 128 15.86 9.88 2.84
CA THR A 128 15.97 8.42 2.88
C THR A 128 17.38 7.89 2.59
N GLY A 129 18.38 8.76 2.61
CA GLY A 129 19.77 8.40 2.27
C GLY A 129 19.97 8.17 0.77
N GLY A 130 19.16 8.81 -0.08
CA GLY A 130 19.24 8.69 -1.54
C GLY A 130 18.37 7.59 -2.14
N ARG A 131 17.38 7.07 -1.41
CA ARG A 131 16.41 6.10 -1.95
C ARG A 131 15.21 6.83 -2.56
N ASP A 132 14.49 6.14 -3.43
CA ASP A 132 13.26 6.68 -4.00
C ASP A 132 12.13 6.68 -2.96
N VAL A 133 11.30 7.72 -2.96
CA VAL A 133 10.11 7.85 -2.13
C VAL A 133 8.88 7.93 -3.01
N LEU A 134 7.93 7.02 -2.77
CA LEU A 134 6.61 7.02 -3.38
C LEU A 134 5.60 7.61 -2.39
N HIS A 135 4.98 8.71 -2.76
CA HIS A 135 3.87 9.34 -2.04
C HIS A 135 2.57 9.01 -2.76
N LEU A 136 1.68 8.27 -2.09
CA LEU A 136 0.34 7.96 -2.56
C LEU A 136 -0.69 8.77 -1.78
N TRP A 137 -1.69 9.32 -2.45
CA TRP A 137 -2.82 9.92 -1.74
C TRP A 137 -4.16 9.69 -2.41
N VAL A 138 -5.18 9.63 -1.55
CA VAL A 138 -6.58 9.52 -1.92
C VAL A 138 -7.36 10.64 -1.25
N ARG A 139 -8.20 11.32 -2.03
CA ARG A 139 -9.13 12.32 -1.49
C ARG A 139 -10.42 11.59 -1.12
N GLY A 140 -10.68 11.42 0.17
CA GLY A 140 -11.98 11.05 0.67
C GLY A 140 -12.91 12.27 0.78
N GLU A 141 -14.16 12.05 1.17
CA GLU A 141 -15.15 13.14 1.32
C GLU A 141 -14.75 14.18 2.38
N LYS A 142 -14.13 13.73 3.48
CA LYS A 142 -13.84 14.57 4.65
C LYS A 142 -12.35 14.80 4.91
N ALA A 143 -11.47 14.00 4.30
CA ALA A 143 -10.03 14.07 4.54
C ALA A 143 -9.24 13.53 3.34
N ILE A 144 -7.97 13.95 3.23
CA ILE A 144 -7.01 13.38 2.29
C ILE A 144 -6.16 12.37 3.07
N GLY A 145 -6.27 11.10 2.69
CA GLY A 145 -5.37 10.06 3.17
C GLY A 145 -4.07 10.09 2.39
N ARG A 146 -2.94 10.22 3.07
CA ARG A 146 -1.60 10.25 2.45
C ARG A 146 -0.76 9.13 3.03
N LEU A 147 -0.03 8.43 2.16
CA LEU A 147 0.89 7.36 2.53
C LEU A 147 2.22 7.59 1.83
N TRP A 148 3.31 7.40 2.55
CA TRP A 148 4.67 7.47 2.03
C TRP A 148 5.31 6.10 2.12
N TRP A 149 6.04 5.76 1.08
CA TRP A 149 6.74 4.50 0.93
C TRP A 149 8.16 4.77 0.44
N VAL A 150 9.13 4.02 0.91
CA VAL A 150 10.51 4.05 0.42
C VAL A 150 10.77 2.82 -0.43
N ARG A 151 11.52 2.96 -1.52
CA ARG A 151 11.95 1.79 -2.30
C ARG A 151 12.79 0.87 -1.42
N ALA A 152 12.49 -0.42 -1.44
CA ALA A 152 13.32 -1.43 -0.80
C ALA A 152 14.70 -1.48 -1.47
N ASP A 153 15.74 -1.71 -0.67
CA ASP A 153 17.10 -1.83 -1.20
C ASP A 153 17.20 -3.09 -2.07
N SER A 154 17.80 -2.95 -3.26
CA SER A 154 18.24 -4.11 -4.03
C SER A 154 19.51 -4.62 -3.37
N THR A 155 19.42 -5.74 -2.67
CA THR A 155 20.59 -6.50 -2.19
C THR A 155 21.52 -6.85 -3.34
#